data_AF-A0A1G3U6J5-F1
#
_entry.id   AF-A0A1G3U6J5-F1
#
_cell.length_a   1.000
_cell.length_b   1.000
_cell.length_c   1.000
_cell.angle_alpha   90.00
_cell.angle_beta   90.00
_cell.angle_gamma   90.00
#
_symmetry.space_group_name_H-M   'P 1'
#
loop_
_entity.id
_entity.type
_entity.pdbx_description
1 polymer ?
#
loop_
_entity_poly.entity_id
_entity_poly.type
_entity_poly.pdbx_seq_one_letter_code
_entity_poly.pdbx_strand_id
1 'polypeptide(L)'
;MQTEAMLIQLGYVPNDALVKQLQKIQANTEGYEKIQKHIMDLHDHLKVDDAYVAMSNSNDCFKIKIDSQSPEIAEEAHEKIKHFSEKYKVKVNKL
;
A
#
# COMPACT_ATOMS: atom_id res chain seq x y z
N MET A 1 7.45 -2.99 -16.79
CA MET A 1 6.79 -4.32 -16.68
C MET A 1 6.40 -4.69 -15.25
N GLN A 2 7.31 -4.84 -14.27
CA GLN A 2 6.90 -5.19 -12.88
C GLN A 2 6.04 -4.10 -12.21
N THR A 3 6.39 -2.82 -12.39
CA THR A 3 5.68 -1.67 -11.82
C THR A 3 4.23 -1.62 -12.28
N GLU A 4 3.97 -1.88 -13.56
CA GLU A 4 2.63 -1.86 -14.15
C GLU A 4 1.77 -3.03 -13.65
N ALA A 5 2.36 -4.23 -13.53
CA ALA A 5 1.68 -5.38 -12.96
C ALA A 5 1.28 -5.13 -11.49
N MET A 6 2.15 -4.48 -10.72
CA MET A 6 1.81 -4.07 -9.35
C MET A 6 0.68 -3.04 -9.32
N LEU A 7 0.69 -2.05 -10.21
CA LEU A 7 -0.40 -1.07 -10.32
C LEU A 7 -1.73 -1.77 -10.56
N ILE A 8 -1.77 -2.69 -11.53
CA ILE A 8 -2.98 -3.46 -11.86
C ILE A 8 -3.43 -4.29 -10.64
N GLN A 9 -2.50 -4.94 -9.94
CA GLN A 9 -2.82 -5.70 -8.72
C GLN A 9 -3.34 -4.84 -7.58
N LEU A 10 -2.91 -3.59 -7.48
CA LEU A 10 -3.41 -2.62 -6.52
C LEU A 10 -4.76 -2.01 -6.95
N GLY A 11 -5.29 -2.39 -8.11
CA GLY A 11 -6.53 -1.83 -8.68
C GLY A 11 -6.33 -0.50 -9.42
N TYR A 12 -5.10 -0.13 -9.74
CA TYR A 12 -4.76 1.06 -10.51
C TYR A 12 -4.65 0.77 -12.00
N VAL A 13 -5.12 1.72 -12.81
CA VAL A 13 -4.85 1.72 -14.25
C VAL A 13 -3.39 2.15 -14.45
N PRO A 14 -2.53 1.31 -15.03
CA PRO A 14 -1.13 1.68 -15.25
C PRO A 14 -1.07 2.87 -16.20
N ASN A 15 -0.45 3.96 -15.74
CA ASN A 15 -0.24 5.17 -16.51
C ASN A 15 1.12 5.75 -16.17
N ASP A 16 1.72 6.51 -17.08
CA ASP A 16 3.09 7.05 -16.94
C ASP A 16 3.32 7.79 -15.61
N ALA A 17 2.32 8.56 -15.15
CA ALA A 17 2.37 9.26 -13.87
C ALA A 17 2.43 8.31 -12.67
N LEU A 18 1.59 7.26 -12.66
CA LEU A 18 1.52 6.28 -11.57
C LEU A 18 2.75 5.37 -11.57
N VAL A 19 3.27 5.01 -12.74
CA VAL A 19 4.52 4.25 -12.87
C VAL A 19 5.68 5.05 -12.27
N LYS A 20 5.81 6.34 -12.60
CA LYS A 20 6.83 7.22 -12.03
C LYS A 20 6.66 7.42 -10.53
N GLN A 21 5.42 7.58 -10.04
CA GLN A 21 5.15 7.63 -8.60
C GLN A 21 5.55 6.35 -7.90
N LEU A 22 5.14 5.18 -8.41
CA LEU A 22 5.50 3.90 -7.82
C LEU A 22 7.02 3.75 -7.79
N GLN A 23 7.73 4.09 -8.87
CA GLN A 23 9.19 4.07 -8.88
C GLN A 23 9.82 5.04 -7.88
N LYS A 24 9.25 6.23 -7.65
CA LYS A 24 9.72 7.13 -6.60
C LYS A 24 9.46 6.57 -5.21
N ILE A 25 8.29 5.99 -4.97
CA ILE A 25 7.96 5.31 -3.71
C ILE A 25 8.94 4.16 -3.48
N GLN A 26 9.22 3.37 -4.52
CA GLN A 26 10.20 2.28 -4.50
C GLN A 26 11.60 2.77 -4.15
N ALA A 27 12.04 3.86 -4.76
CA ALA A 27 13.34 4.45 -4.50
C ALA A 27 13.44 5.13 -3.12
N ASN A 28 12.33 5.69 -2.62
CA ASN A 28 12.25 6.32 -1.30
C ASN A 28 12.14 5.27 -0.17
N THR A 29 11.54 4.12 -0.47
CA THR A 29 11.32 3.04 0.49
C THR A 29 12.51 2.09 0.50
N GLU A 30 13.33 2.20 1.53
CA GLU A 30 14.45 1.28 1.75
C GLU A 30 13.94 -0.17 1.91
N GLY A 31 14.45 -1.10 1.10
CA GLY A 31 14.03 -2.50 1.13
C GLY A 31 12.74 -2.82 0.36
N TYR A 32 12.32 -1.96 -0.58
CA TYR A 32 11.12 -2.17 -1.40
C TYR A 32 11.00 -3.58 -1.99
N GLU A 33 12.08 -4.14 -2.54
CA GLU A 33 12.04 -5.48 -3.15
C GLU A 33 11.52 -6.58 -2.21
N LYS A 34 11.80 -6.47 -0.91
CA LYS A 34 11.31 -7.43 0.09
C LYS A 34 9.86 -7.12 0.45
N ILE A 35 9.53 -5.85 0.60
CA ILE A 35 8.19 -5.44 1.00
C ILE A 35 7.17 -5.46 -0.13
N GLN A 36 7.58 -5.56 -1.40
CA GLN A 36 6.65 -5.60 -2.54
C GLN A 36 5.64 -6.75 -2.41
N LYS A 37 6.13 -7.95 -2.05
CA LYS A 37 5.29 -9.15 -1.84
C LYS A 37 4.36 -8.95 -0.65
N HIS A 38 4.89 -8.26 0.36
CA HIS A 38 4.18 -7.97 1.57
C HIS A 38 3.09 -6.90 1.32
N ILE A 39 3.30 -5.90 0.46
CA ILE A 39 2.26 -4.93 0.07
C ILE A 39 1.12 -5.64 -0.67
N MET A 40 1.43 -6.65 -1.48
CA MET A 40 0.42 -7.45 -2.17
C MET A 40 -0.39 -8.29 -1.17
N ASP A 41 0.28 -8.92 -0.21
CA ASP A 41 -0.34 -9.65 0.90
C ASP A 41 -1.23 -8.73 1.76
N LEU A 42 -0.73 -7.53 2.09
CA LEU A 42 -1.47 -6.50 2.81
C LEU A 42 -2.68 -6.02 2.00
N HIS A 43 -2.54 -5.80 0.69
CA HIS A 43 -3.67 -5.41 -0.16
C HIS A 43 -4.76 -6.48 -0.16
N ASP A 44 -4.40 -7.76 -0.24
CA ASP A 44 -5.36 -8.87 -0.20
C ASP A 44 -6.04 -8.97 1.18
N HIS A 45 -5.26 -8.85 2.26
CA HIS A 45 -5.76 -8.82 3.63
C HIS A 45 -6.62 -7.59 3.94
N LEU A 46 -6.39 -6.46 3.29
CA LEU A 46 -7.23 -5.27 3.45
C LEU A 46 -8.51 -5.39 2.65
N LYS A 47 -8.49 -6.10 1.52
CA LYS A 47 -9.65 -6.25 0.65
C LYS A 47 -10.81 -6.98 1.33
N VAL A 48 -10.52 -7.87 2.29
CA VAL A 48 -11.56 -8.53 3.11
C VAL A 48 -12.23 -7.56 4.09
N ASP A 49 -11.52 -6.49 4.44
CA ASP A 49 -11.92 -5.44 5.39
C ASP A 49 -12.47 -4.19 4.66
N ASP A 50 -12.90 -4.33 3.41
CA ASP A 50 -13.31 -3.22 2.52
C ASP A 50 -12.27 -2.09 2.47
N ALA A 51 -10.99 -2.47 2.52
CA ALA A 51 -9.86 -1.59 2.50
C ALA A 51 -8.91 -1.93 1.35
N TYR A 52 -8.18 -0.93 0.87
CA TYR A 52 -7.26 -1.12 -0.23
C TYR A 52 -6.07 -0.18 -0.15
N VAL A 53 -4.93 -0.71 -0.59
CA VAL A 53 -3.71 0.08 -0.74
C VAL A 53 -3.84 0.98 -1.96
N ALA A 54 -3.60 2.26 -1.74
CA ALA A 54 -3.64 3.35 -2.68
C ALA A 54 -2.30 4.09 -2.77
N MET A 55 -2.13 4.94 -3.77
CA MET A 55 -0.94 5.82 -3.88
C MET A 55 -1.32 7.27 -3.58
N SER A 56 -0.49 7.96 -2.80
CA SER A 56 -0.66 9.40 -2.58
C SER A 56 -0.17 10.18 -3.79
N ASN A 57 -1.01 11.04 -4.36
CA ASN A 57 -0.63 11.92 -5.47
C ASN A 57 0.30 13.08 -5.04
N SER A 58 0.33 13.38 -3.74
CA SER A 58 1.10 14.51 -3.17
C SER A 58 2.36 14.11 -2.41
N ASN A 59 2.48 12.83 -2.04
CA ASN A 59 3.65 12.30 -1.31
C ASN A 59 4.05 10.99 -1.97
N ASP A 60 5.34 10.72 -2.07
CA ASP A 60 5.89 9.47 -2.58
C ASP A 60 5.71 8.34 -1.54
N CYS A 61 4.47 8.09 -1.12
CA CYS A 61 4.08 7.04 -0.17
C CYS A 61 2.79 6.31 -0.60
N PHE A 62 2.64 5.07 -0.12
CA PHE A 62 1.35 4.37 -0.15
C PHE A 62 0.40 4.99 0.86
N LYS A 63 -0.85 5.20 0.44
CA LYS A 63 -1.99 5.59 1.27
C LYS A 63 -2.88 4.38 1.41
N ILE A 64 -3.49 4.14 2.55
CA ILE A 64 -4.52 3.10 2.65
C ILE A 64 -5.87 3.79 2.72
N LYS A 65 -6.82 3.31 1.92
CA LYS A 65 -8.20 3.73 1.96
C LYS A 65 -9.00 2.60 2.57
N ILE A 66 -9.79 2.93 3.57
CA ILE A 66 -10.70 2.00 4.23
C ILE A 66 -12.09 2.56 3.97
N ASP A 67 -12.87 1.83 3.18
CA ASP A 67 -14.26 2.20 2.82
C ASP A 67 -15.26 1.57 3.80
N SER A 68 -14.81 0.65 4.65
CA SER A 68 -15.61 0.02 5.69
C SER A 68 -16.35 1.04 6.56
N GLN A 69 -17.67 0.87 6.64
CA GLN A 69 -18.54 1.65 7.54
C GLN A 69 -18.35 1.29 9.02
N SER A 70 -17.72 0.15 9.31
CA SER A 70 -17.50 -0.33 10.66
C SER A 70 -16.16 0.16 11.21
N PRO A 71 -16.15 0.91 12.34
CA PRO A 71 -14.91 1.39 12.95
C PRO A 71 -14.02 0.24 13.44
N GLU A 72 -14.59 -0.90 13.83
CA GLU A 72 -13.84 -2.10 14.23
C GLU A 72 -12.99 -2.66 13.08
N ILE A 73 -13.55 -2.70 11.87
CA ILE A 73 -12.85 -3.18 10.66
C ILE A 73 -11.75 -2.20 10.26
N ALA A 74 -12.00 -0.89 10.39
CA ALA A 74 -10.98 0.12 10.16
C ALA A 74 -9.81 0.01 11.15
N GLU A 75 -10.10 -0.31 12.41
CA GLU A 75 -9.09 -0.54 13.44
C GLU A 75 -8.30 -1.83 13.19
N GLU A 76 -8.94 -2.92 12.77
CA GLU A 76 -8.26 -4.16 12.35
C GLU A 76 -7.33 -3.93 11.16
N ALA A 77 -7.78 -3.18 10.15
CA ALA A 77 -6.95 -2.77 9.04
C ALA A 77 -5.73 -1.96 9.54
N HIS A 78 -5.94 -0.98 10.41
CA HIS A 78 -4.86 -0.18 11.00
C HIS A 78 -3.86 -1.03 11.79
N GLU A 79 -4.33 -1.95 12.62
CA GLU A 79 -3.51 -2.90 13.37
C GLU A 79 -2.68 -3.77 12.43
N LYS A 80 -3.27 -4.37 11.38
CA LYS A 80 -2.55 -5.17 10.38
C LYS A 80 -1.44 -4.35 9.70
N ILE A 81 -1.75 -3.11 9.29
CA ILE A 81 -0.79 -2.19 8.64
C ILE A 81 0.34 -1.82 9.60
N LYS A 82 0.02 -1.54 10.86
CA LYS A 82 0.99 -1.19 11.88
C LYS A 82 1.90 -2.38 12.20
N HIS A 83 1.34 -3.56 12.42
CA HIS A 83 2.09 -4.78 12.68
C HIS A 83 3.03 -5.12 11.52
N PHE A 84 2.55 -4.92 10.30
CA PHE A 84 3.32 -5.07 9.09
C PHE A 84 4.47 -4.05 9.02
N SER A 85 4.17 -2.78 9.24
CA SER A 85 5.14 -1.69 9.26
C SER A 85 6.26 -1.94 10.26
N GLU A 86 5.92 -2.39 11.47
CA GLU A 86 6.89 -2.75 12.51
C GLU A 86 7.70 -3.99 12.12
N LYS A 87 7.04 -5.06 11.63
CA LYS A 87 7.68 -6.32 11.25
C LYS A 87 8.66 -6.17 10.10
N TYR A 88 8.32 -5.37 9.10
CA TYR A 88 9.13 -5.14 7.91
C TYR A 88 9.97 -3.87 7.98
N LYS A 89 9.95 -3.14 9.12
CA LYS A 89 10.60 -1.84 9.32
C LYS A 89 10.28 -0.82 8.24
N VAL A 90 9.05 -0.86 7.71
CA VAL A 90 8.57 0.14 6.75
C VAL A 90 8.15 1.38 7.52
N LYS A 91 8.64 2.56 7.13
CA LYS A 91 8.18 3.82 7.73
C LYS A 91 6.73 4.11 7.32
N VAL A 92 5.80 3.96 8.24
CA VAL A 92 4.43 4.47 8.07
C VAL A 92 4.39 5.91 8.58
N ASN A 93 4.13 6.85 7.66
CA ASN A 93 4.16 8.28 7.96
C ASN A 93 2.88 8.77 8.67
N LYS A 94 1.75 8.08 8.47
CA LYS A 94 0.47 8.42 9.09
C LYS A 94 -0.46 7.20 9.08
N LEU A 95 -0.98 6.84 10.26
CA LEU A 95 -2.14 5.97 10.47
C LEU A 95 -3.35 6.89 10.68
#